data_AF-U7Q738-F1
#
_entry.id   AF-U7Q738-F1
#
_cell.length_a   1.000
_cell.length_b   1.000
_cell.length_c   1.000
_cell.angle_alpha   90.00
_cell.angle_beta   90.00
_cell.angle_gamma   90.00
#
_symmetry.space_group_name_H-M   'P 1'
#
loop_
_entity.id
_entity.type
_entity.pdbx_description
1 polymer ?
#
loop_
_entity_poly.entity_id
_entity_poly.type
_entity_poly.pdbx_seq_one_letter_code
_entity_poly.pdbx_strand_id
1 'polypeptide(L)'
;MTTLLVPANLQAAGRLGLDAFDGSKVELRPDWTESDLQAIFRATYRQVLGNEYIMKAERLTSAESLLRQGNLTVRDFVRAVALSEL
;
A
#
# COMPACT_ATOMS: atom_id res chain seq x y z
N MET A 1 11.73 -6.53 27.94
CA MET A 1 10.34 -7.03 28.07
C MET A 1 9.41 -5.85 27.91
N THR A 2 8.88 -5.64 26.69
CA THR A 2 7.83 -4.63 26.45
C THR A 2 6.67 -5.37 25.83
N THR A 3 5.82 -5.95 26.68
CA THR A 3 4.56 -6.53 26.26
C THR A 3 3.64 -5.38 25.91
N LEU A 4 3.56 -5.04 24.62
CA LEU A 4 2.47 -4.21 24.10
C LEU A 4 1.16 -4.89 24.51
N LEU A 5 0.35 -4.16 25.25
CA LEU A 5 -0.99 -4.56 25.66
C LEU A 5 -1.84 -4.60 24.39
N VAL A 6 -1.76 -5.71 23.66
CA VAL A 6 -2.69 -6.03 22.58
C VAL A 6 -4.03 -6.26 23.28
N PRO A 7 -5.01 -5.35 23.12
CA PRO A 7 -6.27 -5.48 23.82
C PRO A 7 -6.95 -6.78 23.34
N ALA A 8 -7.65 -7.50 24.23
CA ALA A 8 -8.12 -8.88 24.00
C ALA A 8 -8.97 -9.07 22.72
N ASN A 9 -9.54 -7.98 22.21
CA ASN A 9 -10.25 -7.87 20.94
C ASN A 9 -9.37 -8.09 19.69
N LEU A 10 -8.08 -7.77 19.69
CA LEU A 10 -7.21 -7.98 18.51
C LEU A 10 -6.79 -9.46 18.36
N GLN A 11 -6.57 -10.18 19.48
CA GLN A 11 -6.37 -11.64 19.41
C GLN A 11 -7.61 -12.38 18.89
N ALA A 12 -8.81 -11.90 19.27
CA ALA A 12 -10.06 -12.41 18.72
C ALA A 12 -10.23 -12.06 17.23
N ALA A 13 -9.81 -10.85 16.82
CA ALA A 13 -9.83 -10.40 15.43
C ALA A 13 -8.93 -11.26 14.51
N GLY A 14 -7.80 -11.76 15.00
CA GLY A 14 -6.95 -12.69 14.25
C GLY A 14 -7.69 -13.96 13.81
N ARG A 15 -8.64 -14.47 14.61
CA ARG A 15 -9.47 -15.64 14.24
C ARG A 15 -10.45 -15.38 13.11
N LEU A 16 -10.72 -14.10 12.82
CA LEU A 16 -11.58 -13.64 11.73
C LEU A 16 -10.78 -13.34 10.45
N GLY A 17 -9.47 -13.63 10.44
CA GLY A 17 -8.59 -13.37 9.30
C GLY A 17 -8.21 -11.90 9.15
N LEU A 18 -8.29 -11.11 10.24
CA LEU A 18 -7.97 -9.68 10.22
C LEU A 18 -6.49 -9.39 10.52
N ASP A 19 -5.71 -10.41 10.83
CA ASP A 19 -4.26 -10.35 11.06
C ASP A 19 -3.49 -9.83 9.83
N ALA A 20 -3.98 -10.15 8.63
CA ALA A 20 -3.41 -9.62 7.38
C ALA A 20 -3.51 -8.08 7.26
N PHE A 21 -4.42 -7.45 8.00
CA PHE A 21 -4.65 -6.00 7.98
C PHE A 21 -3.92 -5.27 9.13
N ASP A 22 -3.27 -5.98 10.05
CA ASP A 22 -2.41 -5.42 11.11
C ASP A 22 -0.98 -5.14 10.61
N GLY A 23 -0.82 -5.04 9.29
CA GLY A 23 0.46 -4.77 8.64
C GLY A 23 1.04 -3.40 8.98
N SER A 24 2.35 -3.26 8.78
CA SER A 24 3.04 -1.98 8.96
C SER A 24 2.50 -0.91 8.01
N LYS A 25 2.23 0.27 8.56
CA LYS A 25 1.84 1.45 7.79
C LYS A 25 2.94 1.77 6.78
N VAL A 26 2.56 1.98 5.52
CA VAL A 26 3.48 2.38 4.45
C VAL A 26 3.30 3.87 4.17
N GLU A 27 4.41 4.61 4.16
CA GLU A 27 4.43 6.05 3.90
C GLU A 27 5.64 6.41 3.04
N LEU A 28 5.54 7.49 2.27
CA LEU A 28 6.63 8.01 1.46
C LEU A 28 7.16 9.28 2.12
N ARG A 29 8.34 9.21 2.76
CA ARG A 29 9.00 10.35 3.41
C ARG A 29 9.98 11.04 2.46
N PRO A 30 10.26 12.35 2.64
CA PRO A 30 11.29 13.05 1.87
C PRO A 30 12.61 12.27 1.83
N ASP A 31 13.37 12.44 0.74
CA ASP A 31 14.58 11.65 0.43
C ASP A 31 14.29 10.15 0.23
N TRP A 32 13.11 9.84 -0.33
CA TRP A 32 12.69 8.48 -0.62
C TRP A 32 13.60 7.79 -1.62
N THR A 33 13.78 6.49 -1.42
CA THR A 33 14.51 5.61 -2.32
C THR A 33 13.58 4.96 -3.35
N GLU A 34 14.17 4.37 -4.39
CA GLU A 34 13.39 3.54 -5.33
C GLU A 34 12.71 2.37 -4.62
N SER A 35 13.32 1.79 -3.58
CA SER A 35 12.69 0.75 -2.76
C SER A 35 11.44 1.23 -2.05
N ASP A 36 11.42 2.46 -1.53
CA ASP A 36 10.26 3.03 -0.86
C ASP A 36 9.10 3.22 -1.85
N LEU A 37 9.41 3.70 -3.06
CA LEU A 37 8.42 3.80 -4.15
C LEU A 37 7.85 2.43 -4.52
N GLN A 38 8.69 1.41 -4.66
CA GLN A 38 8.24 0.05 -4.96
C GLN A 38 7.35 -0.53 -3.85
N ALA A 39 7.64 -0.22 -2.58
CA ALA A 39 6.80 -0.60 -1.45
C ALA A 39 5.42 0.08 -1.54
N ILE A 40 5.38 1.39 -1.82
CA ILE A 40 4.14 2.16 -2.00
C ILE A 40 3.31 1.62 -3.17
N PHE A 41 3.93 1.35 -4.32
CA PHE A 41 3.20 0.81 -5.48
C PHE A 41 2.55 -0.52 -5.15
N ARG A 42 3.32 -1.46 -4.57
CA ARG A 42 2.80 -2.79 -4.20
C ARG A 42 1.69 -2.70 -3.16
N ALA A 43 1.87 -1.87 -2.13
CA ALA A 43 0.88 -1.67 -1.09
C ALA A 43 -0.42 -1.07 -1.66
N THR A 44 -0.30 -0.06 -2.52
CA THR A 44 -1.46 0.61 -3.14
C THR A 44 -2.24 -0.36 -4.03
N TYR A 45 -1.58 -1.04 -4.97
CA TYR A 45 -2.25 -2.01 -5.85
C TYR A 45 -2.94 -3.12 -5.04
N ARG A 46 -2.24 -3.70 -4.05
CA ARG A 46 -2.83 -4.72 -3.17
C ARG A 46 -4.05 -4.19 -2.40
N GLN A 47 -3.97 -2.99 -1.85
CA GLN A 47 -5.01 -2.47 -0.99
C GLN A 47 -6.24 -1.98 -1.77
N VAL A 48 -6.03 -1.29 -2.88
CA VAL A 48 -7.11 -0.69 -3.68
C VAL A 48 -7.84 -1.75 -4.50
N LEU A 49 -7.12 -2.74 -5.06
CA LEU A 49 -7.70 -3.77 -5.92
C LEU A 49 -7.94 -5.10 -5.19
N GLY A 50 -7.91 -5.13 -3.86
CA GLY A 50 -8.29 -6.31 -3.10
C GLY A 50 -7.34 -7.51 -3.21
N ASN A 51 -6.03 -7.26 -3.28
CA ASN A 51 -4.95 -8.25 -3.42
C ASN A 51 -4.99 -9.04 -4.73
N GLU A 52 -5.47 -8.40 -5.80
CA GLU A 52 -5.38 -8.91 -7.15
C GLU A 52 -3.94 -8.99 -7.67
N TYR A 53 -3.68 -9.96 -8.55
CA TYR A 53 -2.36 -10.17 -9.14
C TYR A 53 -2.23 -9.38 -10.44
N ILE A 54 -1.68 -8.17 -10.35
CA ILE A 54 -1.43 -7.33 -11.52
C ILE A 54 -0.16 -7.77 -12.26
N MET A 55 -0.29 -8.01 -13.57
CA MET A 55 0.86 -8.28 -14.44
C MET A 55 1.62 -6.99 -14.77
N LYS A 56 2.91 -7.13 -15.09
CA LYS A 56 3.76 -5.96 -15.41
C LYS A 56 3.19 -5.08 -16.53
N ALA A 57 2.50 -5.68 -17.50
CA ALA A 57 1.91 -4.97 -18.64
C ALA A 57 0.68 -4.13 -18.26
N GLU A 58 0.00 -4.48 -17.17
CA GLU A 58 -1.23 -3.81 -16.71
C GLU A 58 -0.92 -2.65 -15.76
N ARG A 59 0.30 -2.53 -15.24
CA ARG A 59 0.66 -1.46 -14.29
C ARG A 59 0.48 -0.07 -14.90
N LEU A 60 0.01 0.87 -14.08
CA LEU A 60 -0.11 2.29 -14.43
C LEU A 60 1.26 2.99 -14.43
N THR A 61 2.13 2.61 -15.36
CA THR A 61 3.52 3.08 -15.46
C THR A 61 3.65 4.60 -15.52
N SER A 62 2.69 5.29 -16.15
CA SER A 62 2.65 6.76 -16.18
C SER A 62 2.42 7.36 -14.79
N ALA A 63 1.47 6.82 -14.02
CA ALA A 63 1.19 7.28 -12.65
C ALA A 63 2.37 6.97 -11.71
N GLU A 64 3.01 5.81 -11.87
CA GLU A 64 4.23 5.45 -11.12
C GLU A 64 5.38 6.42 -11.41
N SER A 65 5.55 6.81 -12.67
CA SER A 65 6.58 7.77 -13.08
C SER A 65 6.32 9.16 -12.53
N LEU A 66 5.06 9.61 -12.52
CA LEU A 66 4.69 10.90 -11.93
C LEU A 66 4.90 10.93 -10.41
N LEU A 67 4.57 9.85 -9.69
CA LEU A 67 4.85 9.76 -8.25
C LEU A 67 6.37 9.78 -7.99
N ARG A 68 7.14 9.02 -8.78
CA ARG A 68 8.62 8.98 -8.67
C ARG A 68 9.27 10.35 -8.84
N GLN A 69 8.71 11.18 -9.73
CA GLN A 69 9.17 12.56 -9.97
C GLN A 69 8.65 13.56 -8.93
N GLY A 70 7.78 13.14 -7.99
CA GLY A 70 7.14 14.02 -7.02
C GLY A 70 6.01 14.88 -7.60
N ASN A 71 5.56 14.60 -8.83
CA ASN A 71 4.45 15.31 -9.48
C ASN A 71 3.08 14.86 -8.98
N LEU A 72 3.00 13.70 -8.32
CA LEU A 72 1.82 13.22 -7.60
C LEU A 72 2.16 13.00 -6.14
N THR A 73 1.17 13.18 -5.27
CA THR A 73 1.24 12.66 -3.90
C THR A 73 0.84 11.19 -3.88
N VAL A 74 1.15 10.46 -2.80
CA VAL A 74 0.63 9.10 -2.59
C VAL A 74 -0.89 9.07 -2.66
N ARG A 75 -1.58 10.10 -2.16
CA ARG A 75 -3.05 10.21 -2.24
C ARG A 75 -3.54 10.29 -3.68
N ASP A 76 -2.85 11.05 -4.52
CA ASP A 76 -3.24 11.20 -5.92
C ASP A 76 -2.92 9.94 -6.73
N PHE A 77 -1.83 9.24 -6.39
CA PHE A 77 -1.54 7.92 -6.94
C PHE A 77 -2.62 6.89 -6.58
N VAL A 78 -3.05 6.83 -5.30
CA VAL A 78 -4.18 5.99 -4.85
C VAL A 78 -5.45 6.31 -5.63
N ARG A 79 -5.76 7.59 -5.84
CA ARG A 79 -6.92 8.00 -6.64
C ARG A 79 -6.80 7.53 -8.10
N ALA A 80 -5.63 7.66 -8.71
CA ALA A 80 -5.40 7.22 -10.08
C ALA A 80 -5.63 5.71 -10.25
N VAL A 81 -5.18 4.90 -9.29
CA VAL A 81 -5.44 3.45 -9.27
C VAL A 81 -6.93 3.17 -9.10
N ALA A 82 -7.60 3.85 -8.16
CA ALA A 82 -9.03 3.62 -7.89
C ALA A 82 -9.97 4.01 -9.04
N LEU A 83 -9.53 4.91 -9.94
CA LEU A 83 -10.31 5.35 -11.11
C LEU A 83 -9.84 4.69 -12.42
N SER A 84 -8.88 3.78 -12.35
CA SER A 84 -8.39 3.07 -13.53
C SER A 84 -9.28 1.90 -13.91
N GLU A 85 -9.18 1.46 -15.16
CA GLU A 85 -9.83 0.24 -15.68
C GLU A 85 -9.01 -1.03 -15.37
N LEU A 86 -8.20 -0.99 -14.30
CA LEU A 86 -7.42 -2.15 -13.84
C LEU A 86 -8.27 -3.16 -13.09
#